data_AF-A0A7W0QHH2-F1
#
_entry.id   AF-A0A7W0QHH2-F1
#
_cell.length_a   1.000
_cell.length_b   1.000
_cell.length_c   1.000
_cell.angle_alpha   90.00
_cell.angle_beta   90.00
_cell.angle_gamma   90.00
#
_symmetry.space_group_name_H-M   'P 1'
#
loop_
_entity.id
_entity.type
_entity.pdbx_description
1 polymer ?
#
loop_
_entity_poly.entity_id
_entity_poly.type
_entity_poly.pdbx_seq_one_letter_code
_entity_poly.pdbx_strand_id
1 'polypeptide(L)'
;MLESLPGAVLDPASLVPSAAAALAQLIERATSPIDLRFAGIESRGHALVAGLEPAQHSRSAYSMIVEARDALLSTLGAEFGIDLTSPWRPHVSVGYWANQEVADEHEELVAAGARTVIESAPNAGVRVGRASVHAFDDMETYWRAGTRSNSVQRRA
;
A
#
# COMPACT_ATOMS: atom_id res chain seq x y z
N MET A 1 -10.57 6.01 20.38
CA MET A 1 -9.73 4.80 20.54
C MET A 1 -8.36 4.99 19.88
N LEU A 2 -8.27 5.51 18.65
CA LEU A 2 -7.00 5.94 18.06
C LEU A 2 -6.38 7.19 18.72
N GLU A 3 -7.21 8.16 19.17
CA GLU A 3 -6.77 9.40 19.83
C GLU A 3 -5.98 9.18 21.13
N SER A 4 -6.10 8.00 21.75
CA SER A 4 -5.41 7.66 23.00
C SER A 4 -4.06 6.99 22.79
N LEU A 5 -3.65 6.70 21.54
CA LEU A 5 -2.36 6.08 21.27
C LEU A 5 -1.25 7.15 21.24
N PRO A 6 -0.15 6.97 22.00
CA PRO A 6 0.99 7.89 21.97
C PRO A 6 1.54 8.04 20.55
N GLY A 7 1.67 9.28 20.07
CA GLY A 7 2.19 9.57 18.73
C GLY A 7 1.18 9.41 17.58
N ALA A 8 -0.10 9.19 17.88
CA ALA A 8 -1.12 9.10 16.84
C ALA A 8 -1.25 10.42 16.05
N VAL A 9 -0.92 10.39 14.75
CA VAL A 9 -1.17 11.46 13.80
C VAL A 9 -2.52 11.18 13.12
N LEU A 10 -3.57 11.80 13.62
CA LEU A 10 -4.95 11.62 13.11
C LEU A 10 -5.39 12.70 12.13
N ASP A 11 -4.64 13.79 12.09
CA ASP A 11 -4.78 14.85 11.11
C ASP A 11 -3.48 14.93 10.29
N PRO A 12 -3.50 14.67 8.98
CA PRO A 12 -2.33 14.86 8.12
C PRO A 12 -1.76 16.29 8.18
N ALA A 13 -2.58 17.28 8.55
CA ALA A 13 -2.14 18.66 8.75
C ALA A 13 -1.30 18.86 10.02
N SER A 14 -1.24 17.89 10.94
CA SER A 14 -0.36 17.93 12.11
C SER A 14 1.05 17.37 11.83
N LEU A 15 1.32 16.89 10.62
CA LEU A 15 2.68 16.63 10.15
C LEU A 15 3.50 17.93 10.11
N VAL A 16 4.82 17.80 10.29
CA VAL A 16 5.75 18.91 10.04
C VAL A 16 5.55 19.44 8.60
N PRO A 17 5.70 20.75 8.36
CA PRO A 17 5.33 21.36 7.07
C PRO A 17 5.99 20.72 5.84
N SER A 18 7.23 20.26 5.97
CA SER A 18 7.98 19.52 4.94
C SER A 18 7.25 18.22 4.56
N ALA A 19 6.89 17.41 5.56
CA ALA A 19 6.19 16.14 5.36
C ALA A 19 4.76 16.35 4.84
N ALA A 20 4.05 17.38 5.34
CA ALA A 20 2.72 17.73 4.84
C ALA A 20 2.75 18.13 3.36
N ALA A 21 3.76 18.91 2.94
CA ALA A 21 3.93 19.32 1.55
C ALA A 21 4.28 18.11 0.63
N ALA A 22 5.18 17.23 1.07
CA ALA A 22 5.53 16.03 0.32
C ALA A 22 4.33 15.07 0.18
N LEU A 23 3.54 14.91 1.24
CA LEU A 23 2.31 14.12 1.23
C LEU A 23 1.26 14.70 0.27
N ALA A 24 1.08 16.03 0.27
CA ALA A 24 0.17 16.70 -0.64
C ALA A 24 0.57 16.45 -2.11
N GLN A 25 1.87 16.53 -2.43
CA GLN A 25 2.38 16.21 -3.76
C GLN A 25 2.09 14.76 -4.14
N LEU A 26 2.32 13.80 -3.25
CA LEU A 26 1.99 12.38 -3.51
C LEU A 26 0.49 12.20 -3.81
N ILE A 27 -0.39 12.80 -3.01
CA ILE A 27 -1.84 12.74 -3.22
C ILE A 27 -2.22 13.36 -4.57
N GLU A 28 -1.63 14.50 -4.93
CA GLU A 28 -1.85 15.18 -6.21
C GLU A 28 -1.43 14.29 -7.39
N ARG A 29 -0.22 13.70 -7.35
CA ARG A 29 0.26 12.77 -8.39
C ARG A 29 -0.60 11.52 -8.50
N ALA A 30 -1.16 11.06 -7.39
CA ALA A 30 -2.07 9.93 -7.34
C ALA A 30 -3.52 10.25 -7.74
N THR A 31 -3.82 11.45 -8.25
CA THR A 31 -5.16 11.78 -8.80
C THR A 31 -5.41 11.21 -10.19
N SER A 32 -4.34 10.92 -10.94
CA SER A 32 -4.42 10.25 -12.23
C SER A 32 -4.54 8.74 -12.01
N PRO A 33 -5.62 8.09 -12.48
CA PRO A 33 -5.76 6.66 -12.29
C PRO A 33 -4.63 5.89 -12.97
N ILE A 34 -4.09 4.90 -12.26
CA ILE A 34 -3.16 3.93 -12.83
C ILE A 34 -3.82 2.56 -12.89
N ASP A 35 -3.58 1.87 -13.99
CA ASP A 35 -3.96 0.47 -14.15
C ASP A 35 -2.74 -0.39 -13.79
N LEU A 36 -2.93 -1.28 -12.82
CA LEU A 36 -1.94 -2.23 -12.36
C LEU A 36 -2.36 -3.63 -12.80
N ARG A 37 -1.42 -4.38 -13.38
CA ARG A 37 -1.62 -5.77 -13.78
C ARG A 37 -1.16 -6.68 -12.67
N PHE A 38 -1.84 -7.81 -12.55
CA PHE A 38 -1.39 -8.88 -11.67
C PHE A 38 -0.09 -9.49 -12.20
N ALA A 39 0.94 -9.50 -11.36
CA ALA A 39 2.26 -10.06 -11.68
C ALA A 39 2.44 -11.46 -11.10
N GLY A 40 1.79 -11.77 -9.98
CA GLY A 40 1.83 -13.08 -9.33
C GLY A 40 1.48 -13.03 -7.85
N ILE A 41 1.61 -14.18 -7.18
CA ILE A 41 1.49 -14.29 -5.72
C ILE A 41 2.87 -14.65 -5.17
N GLU A 42 3.29 -13.96 -4.11
CA GLU A 42 4.55 -14.25 -3.41
C GLU A 42 4.41 -14.02 -1.91
N SER A 43 5.30 -14.65 -1.14
CA SER A 43 5.48 -14.33 0.28
C SER A 43 6.50 -13.20 0.43
N ARG A 44 6.19 -12.20 1.26
CA ARG A 44 7.10 -11.10 1.65
C ARG A 44 7.19 -11.03 3.17
N GLY A 45 8.19 -11.71 3.74
CA GLY A 45 8.19 -12.02 5.17
C GLY A 45 6.96 -12.86 5.51
N HIS A 46 6.20 -12.43 6.53
CA HIS A 46 4.94 -13.09 6.92
C HIS A 46 3.75 -12.77 6.00
N ALA A 47 3.85 -11.82 5.08
CA ALA A 47 2.71 -11.43 4.25
C ALA A 47 2.62 -12.30 2.98
N LEU A 48 1.43 -12.85 2.69
CA LEU A 48 1.09 -13.38 1.37
C LEU A 48 0.49 -12.25 0.53
N VAL A 49 1.12 -11.94 -0.60
CA VAL A 49 0.74 -10.78 -1.40
C VAL A 49 0.44 -11.13 -2.85
N ALA A 50 -0.60 -10.51 -3.40
CA ALA A 50 -0.81 -10.38 -4.83
C ALA A 50 0.06 -9.24 -5.35
N GLY A 51 1.19 -9.59 -5.97
CA GLY A 51 2.12 -8.66 -6.59
C GLY A 51 1.51 -8.00 -7.82
N LEU A 52 1.78 -6.71 -7.97
CA LEU A 52 1.27 -5.89 -9.07
C LEU A 52 2.42 -5.23 -9.83
N GLU A 53 2.18 -4.92 -11.11
CA GLU A 53 3.07 -4.12 -11.94
C GLU A 53 2.29 -3.09 -12.76
N PRO A 54 2.87 -1.93 -13.13
CA PRO A 54 2.16 -0.95 -13.93
C PRO A 54 1.87 -1.50 -15.34
N ALA A 55 0.62 -1.36 -15.79
CA ALA A 55 0.28 -1.54 -17.20
C ALA A 55 1.11 -0.58 -18.07
N GLN A 56 1.37 -0.95 -19.32
CA GLN A 56 2.27 -0.19 -20.20
C GLN A 56 1.89 1.29 -20.31
N HIS A 57 0.60 1.60 -20.47
CA HIS A 57 0.10 2.97 -20.57
C HIS A 57 0.13 3.73 -19.23
N SER A 58 0.26 3.03 -18.10
CA SER A 58 0.31 3.62 -16.76
C SER A 58 1.74 3.83 -16.24
N ARG A 59 2.79 3.41 -16.98
CA ARG A 59 4.20 3.49 -16.53
C ARG A 59 4.65 4.91 -16.17
N SER A 60 4.24 5.92 -16.93
CA SER A 60 4.61 7.32 -16.65
C SER A 60 3.96 7.82 -15.35
N ALA A 61 2.65 7.62 -15.20
CA ALA A 61 1.94 7.98 -13.98
C ALA A 61 2.45 7.21 -12.75
N TYR A 62 2.74 5.92 -12.90
CA TYR A 62 3.39 5.12 -11.88
C TYR A 62 4.74 5.69 -11.44
N SER A 63 5.59 6.11 -12.38
CA SER A 63 6.91 6.68 -12.07
C SER A 63 6.79 7.98 -11.28
N MET A 64 5.86 8.87 -11.64
CA MET A 64 5.59 10.09 -10.88
C MET A 64 5.12 9.81 -9.44
N ILE A 65 4.35 8.74 -9.23
CA ILE A 65 3.91 8.32 -7.90
C ILE A 65 5.10 7.76 -7.09
N VAL A 66 5.96 6.96 -7.71
CA VAL A 66 7.19 6.43 -7.07
C VAL A 66 8.08 7.58 -6.61
N GLU A 67 8.36 8.55 -7.49
CA GLU A 67 9.19 9.72 -7.17
C GLU A 67 8.61 10.54 -6.00
N ALA A 68 7.30 10.82 -6.04
CA ALA A 68 6.63 11.55 -4.96
C ALA A 68 6.63 10.76 -3.65
N ARG A 69 6.50 9.43 -3.71
CA ARG A 69 6.62 8.56 -2.54
C ARG A 69 8.03 8.60 -1.97
N ASP A 70 9.06 8.46 -2.79
CA ASP A 70 10.46 8.49 -2.33
C ASP A 70 10.81 9.85 -1.69
N ALA A 71 10.29 10.96 -2.23
CA ALA A 71 10.41 12.28 -1.62
C ALA A 71 9.72 12.36 -0.24
N LEU A 72 8.52 11.80 -0.11
CA LEU A 72 7.82 11.71 1.18
C LEU A 72 8.61 10.85 2.17
N LEU A 73 9.09 9.66 1.77
CA LEU A 73 9.85 8.78 2.65
C LEU A 73 11.16 9.42 3.12
N SER A 74 11.88 10.08 2.22
CA SER A 74 13.11 10.83 2.55
C SER A 74 12.83 11.92 3.58
N THR A 75 11.73 12.66 3.40
CA THR A 75 11.31 13.70 4.35
C THR A 75 10.95 13.10 5.72
N LEU A 76 10.14 12.04 5.74
CA LEU A 76 9.77 11.36 6.99
C LEU A 76 10.99 10.75 7.69
N GLY A 77 11.92 10.17 6.94
CA GLY A 77 13.15 9.62 7.49
C GLY A 77 14.06 10.68 8.12
N ALA A 78 14.18 11.85 7.48
CA ALA A 78 14.94 12.97 8.04
C ALA A 78 14.29 13.56 9.31
N GLU A 79 12.96 13.68 9.33
CA GLU A 79 12.22 14.32 10.42
C GLU A 79 12.03 13.40 11.63
N PHE A 80 11.84 12.10 11.40
CA PHE A 80 11.49 11.13 12.44
C PHE A 80 12.57 10.08 12.69
N GLY A 81 13.67 10.07 11.92
CA GLY A 81 14.74 9.07 12.07
C GLY A 81 14.31 7.65 11.68
N ILE A 82 13.29 7.51 10.83
CA ILE A 82 12.73 6.22 10.43
C ILE A 82 13.36 5.80 9.10
N ASP A 83 13.91 4.58 9.05
CA ASP A 83 14.31 3.96 7.79
C ASP A 83 13.08 3.39 7.09
N LEU A 84 12.64 4.03 6.01
CA LEU A 84 11.47 3.64 5.24
C LEU A 84 11.91 3.05 3.91
N THR A 85 11.38 1.87 3.59
CA THR A 85 11.88 1.06 2.46
C THR A 85 11.45 1.59 1.08
N SER A 86 12.43 1.59 0.18
CA SER A 86 12.34 1.78 -1.27
C SER A 86 13.12 0.61 -1.93
N PRO A 87 12.76 0.11 -3.13
CA PRO A 87 11.73 0.59 -4.06
C PRO A 87 10.29 0.21 -3.66
N TRP A 88 9.33 1.06 -4.04
CA TRP A 88 7.91 0.70 -3.95
C TRP A 88 7.59 -0.47 -4.88
N ARG A 89 7.03 -1.53 -4.31
CA ARG A 89 6.52 -2.68 -5.04
C ARG A 89 5.01 -2.82 -4.77
N PRO A 90 4.14 -2.32 -5.66
CA PRO A 90 2.71 -2.33 -5.44
C PRO A 90 2.21 -3.77 -5.26
N HIS A 91 1.33 -3.96 -4.29
CA HIS A 91 0.78 -5.26 -3.97
C HIS A 91 -0.54 -5.11 -3.22
N VAL A 92 -1.33 -6.17 -3.19
CA VAL A 92 -2.48 -6.33 -2.30
C VAL A 92 -2.17 -7.49 -1.36
N SER A 93 -2.17 -7.25 -0.05
CA SER A 93 -2.08 -8.34 0.92
C SER A 93 -3.34 -9.19 0.84
N VAL A 94 -3.16 -10.50 0.66
CA VAL A 94 -4.27 -11.47 0.59
C VAL A 94 -4.37 -12.34 1.85
N GLY A 95 -3.30 -12.36 2.65
CA GLY A 95 -3.26 -13.07 3.92
C GLY A 95 -1.91 -12.88 4.61
N TYR A 96 -1.80 -13.45 5.81
CA TYR A 96 -0.56 -13.48 6.58
C TYR A 96 -0.34 -14.89 7.10
N TRP A 97 0.90 -15.36 7.02
CA TRP A 97 1.36 -16.57 7.67
C TRP A 97 1.51 -16.33 9.16
N ALA A 98 1.26 -17.37 9.96
CA ALA A 98 1.41 -17.28 11.41
C ALA A 98 2.85 -16.99 11.85
N ASN A 99 3.83 -17.48 11.10
CA ASN A 99 5.25 -17.23 11.28
C ASN A 99 6.01 -17.45 9.95
N GLN A 100 7.33 -17.25 9.96
CA GLN A 100 8.17 -17.36 8.75
C GLN A 100 8.35 -18.83 8.33
N GLU A 101 8.49 -19.73 9.29
CA GLU A 101 8.66 -21.18 9.04
C GLU A 101 7.49 -21.73 8.20
N VAL A 102 6.25 -21.37 8.58
CA VAL A 102 5.04 -21.75 7.83
C VAL A 102 5.05 -21.13 6.42
N ALA A 103 5.53 -19.90 6.28
CA ALA A 103 5.63 -19.24 4.97
C ALA A 103 6.60 -19.99 4.04
N ASP A 104 7.74 -20.41 4.58
CA ASP A 104 8.79 -21.12 3.84
C ASP A 104 8.32 -22.54 3.46
N GLU A 105 7.63 -23.24 4.36
CA GLU A 105 7.05 -24.57 4.09
C GLU A 105 6.06 -24.58 2.93
N HIS A 106 5.39 -23.45 2.66
CA HIS A 106 4.34 -23.34 1.66
C HIS A 106 4.76 -22.58 0.40
N GLU A 107 6.04 -22.23 0.24
CA GLU A 107 6.53 -21.43 -0.90
C GLU A 107 6.20 -22.10 -2.25
N GLU A 108 6.42 -23.41 -2.37
CA GLU A 108 6.11 -24.16 -3.60
C GLU A 108 4.60 -24.16 -3.92
N LEU A 109 3.75 -24.27 -2.89
CA LEU A 109 2.30 -24.23 -3.04
C LEU A 109 1.82 -22.85 -3.49
N VAL A 110 2.40 -21.78 -2.91
CA VAL A 110 2.15 -20.40 -3.35
C VAL A 110 2.53 -20.23 -4.81
N ALA A 111 3.72 -20.71 -5.21
CA ALA A 111 4.18 -20.61 -6.59
C ALA A 111 3.31 -21.42 -7.58
N ALA A 112 2.77 -22.57 -7.15
CA ALA A 112 1.81 -23.33 -7.94
C ALA A 112 0.47 -22.59 -8.08
N GLY A 113 -0.08 -22.08 -6.97
CA GLY A 113 -1.33 -21.31 -6.98
C GLY A 113 -1.23 -20.02 -7.80
N ALA A 114 -0.10 -19.31 -7.70
CA ALA A 114 0.18 -18.11 -8.49
C ALA A 114 0.06 -18.39 -10.00
N ARG A 115 0.66 -19.49 -10.47
CA ARG A 115 0.58 -19.90 -11.89
C ARG A 115 -0.87 -20.13 -12.32
N THR A 116 -1.66 -20.86 -11.54
CA THR A 116 -3.08 -21.09 -11.84
C THR A 116 -3.89 -19.80 -11.92
N VAL A 117 -3.64 -18.83 -11.03
CA VAL A 117 -4.32 -17.53 -11.07
C VAL A 117 -3.93 -16.73 -12.31
N ILE A 118 -2.64 -16.68 -12.64
CA ILE A 118 -2.15 -15.97 -13.84
C ILE A 118 -2.76 -16.58 -15.12
N GLU A 119 -2.79 -17.91 -15.22
CA GLU A 119 -3.31 -18.62 -16.39
C GLU A 119 -4.84 -18.46 -16.54
N SER A 120 -5.58 -18.47 -15.44
CA SER A 120 -7.03 -18.32 -15.45
C SER A 120 -7.52 -16.88 -15.67
N ALA A 121 -6.68 -15.88 -15.37
CA ALA A 121 -7.03 -14.47 -15.50
C ALA A 121 -5.86 -13.62 -16.04
N PRO A 122 -5.43 -13.83 -17.30
CA PRO A 122 -4.23 -13.18 -17.88
C PRO A 122 -4.33 -11.64 -18.01
N ASN A 123 -5.55 -11.11 -17.88
CA ASN A 123 -5.84 -9.68 -17.90
C ASN A 123 -6.33 -9.17 -16.53
N ALA A 124 -6.17 -9.95 -15.46
CA ALA A 124 -6.47 -9.50 -14.11
C ALA A 124 -5.62 -8.28 -13.76
N GLY A 125 -6.27 -7.32 -13.14
CA GLY A 125 -5.64 -6.08 -12.73
C GLY A 125 -6.59 -5.25 -11.87
N VAL A 126 -6.03 -4.20 -11.30
CA VAL A 126 -6.76 -3.23 -10.49
C VAL A 126 -6.52 -1.84 -11.04
N ARG A 127 -7.59 -1.06 -11.13
CA ARG A 127 -7.50 0.38 -11.41
C ARG A 127 -7.58 1.12 -10.09
N VAL A 128 -6.52 1.85 -9.75
CA VAL A 128 -6.46 2.70 -8.56
C VAL A 128 -6.52 4.16 -8.99
N GLY A 129 -7.49 4.89 -8.41
CA GLY A 129 -7.84 6.23 -8.90
C GLY A 129 -7.45 7.39 -7.99
N ARG A 130 -7.16 7.15 -6.71
CA ARG A 130 -6.81 8.18 -5.70
C ARG A 130 -6.00 7.57 -4.55
N ALA A 131 -5.09 8.36 -3.99
CA ALA A 131 -4.49 8.10 -2.68
C ALA A 131 -5.26 8.84 -1.57
N SER A 132 -5.30 8.24 -0.39
CA SER A 132 -5.85 8.84 0.82
C SER A 132 -5.03 8.43 2.03
N VAL A 133 -5.07 9.25 3.08
CA VAL A 133 -4.43 8.93 4.35
C VAL A 133 -5.40 8.12 5.19
N HIS A 134 -4.90 7.04 5.79
CA HIS A 134 -5.66 6.19 6.70
C HIS A 134 -4.91 5.99 8.00
N ALA A 135 -5.64 5.98 9.11
CA ALA A 135 -5.19 5.43 10.38
C ALA A 135 -5.69 3.98 10.50
N PHE A 136 -4.97 3.15 11.24
CA PHE A 136 -5.34 1.79 11.58
C PHE A 136 -4.71 1.40 12.92
N ASP A 137 -5.35 0.52 13.67
CA ASP A 137 -4.84 -0.11 14.90
C ASP A 137 -4.79 -1.66 14.78
N ASP A 138 -5.46 -2.21 13.77
CA ASP A 138 -5.37 -3.59 13.31
C ASP A 138 -5.27 -3.65 11.77
N MET A 139 -5.10 -4.85 11.21
CA MET A 139 -4.98 -5.04 9.76
C MET A 139 -6.33 -5.22 9.05
N GLU A 140 -7.44 -5.18 9.79
CA GLU A 140 -8.80 -5.40 9.30
C GLU A 140 -9.53 -4.08 9.05
N THR A 141 -9.24 -3.05 9.84
CA THR A 141 -9.99 -1.80 9.89
C THR A 141 -9.11 -0.59 9.58
N TYR A 142 -9.52 0.18 8.57
CA TYR A 142 -8.83 1.38 8.12
C TYR A 142 -9.78 2.58 8.18
N TRP A 143 -9.38 3.63 8.88
CA TRP A 143 -10.15 4.88 9.00
C TRP A 143 -9.51 5.96 8.17
N ARG A 144 -10.25 6.51 7.22
CA ARG A 144 -9.75 7.61 6.39
C ARG A 144 -9.60 8.87 7.24
N ALA A 145 -8.39 9.42 7.26
CA ALA A 145 -8.10 10.68 7.95
C ALA A 145 -8.73 11.86 7.19
N GLY A 146 -9.17 12.89 7.91
CA GLY A 146 -9.78 14.10 7.33
C GLY A 146 -11.22 13.95 6.82
N THR A 147 -11.82 12.76 6.84
CA THR A 147 -13.26 12.60 6.60
C THR A 147 -14.03 12.55 7.91
N ARG A 148 -14.81 13.59 8.23
CA ARG A 148 -15.84 13.55 9.27
C ARG A 148 -17.04 12.69 8.81
N SER A 149 -16.86 11.39 8.59
CA SER A 149 -17.99 10.45 8.52
C SER A 149 -17.47 9.01 8.49
N ASN A 150 -17.83 8.24 9.51
CA ASN A 150 -17.69 6.78 9.53
C ASN A 150 -18.68 6.18 8.54
N SER A 151 -18.20 5.59 7.46
CA SER A 151 -18.87 4.47 6.82
C SER A 151 -17.99 3.24 6.96
N VAL A 152 -18.10 2.59 8.11
CA VAL A 152 -17.65 1.22 8.27
C VAL A 152 -18.53 0.37 7.34
N GLN A 153 -18.02 -0.02 6.17
CA GLN A 153 -18.65 -1.10 5.41
C GLN A 153 -18.25 -2.43 6.07
N ARG A 154 -18.95 -2.80 7.15
CA ARG A 154 -19.01 -4.21 7.56
C ARG A 154 -19.86 -4.92 6.51
N ARG A 155 -19.24 -5.78 5.69
CA ARG A 155 -20.02 -6.81 4.99
C ARG A 155 -20.53 -7.77 6.06
N ALA A 156 -21.86 -7.90 6.10
CA ALA A 156 -22.58 -8.91 6.87
C ALA A 156 -22.31 -10.31 6.32
#